data_AF-A0A8T6SIB8-F1
#
_entry.id   AF-A0A8T6SIB8-F1
#
_cell.length_a   1.000
_cell.length_b   1.000
_cell.length_c   1.000
_cell.angle_alpha   90.00
_cell.angle_beta   90.00
_cell.angle_gamma   90.00
#
_symmetry.space_group_name_H-M   'P 1'
#
loop_
_entity.id
_entity.type
_entity.pdbx_description
1 polymer ?
#
loop_
_entity_poly.entity_id
_entity_poly.type
_entity_poly.pdbx_seq_one_letter_code
_entity_poly.pdbx_strand_id
1 'polypeptide(L)'
;IVGDEGFVIGVDITPIKDFSESNVQTIVGDMRSPVTLRKIMKLLPEKADVVISDAAQNVSGVWEVDHACQIELAQRALEIALQTLQPSG
;
A
#
# COMPACT_ATOMS: atom_id res chain seq x y z
N ILE A 1 9.33 -14.55 -4.18
CA ILE A 1 9.23 -13.69 -5.39
C ILE A 1 8.07 -14.24 -6.19
N VAL A 2 7.18 -13.38 -6.71
CA VAL A 2 5.87 -13.73 -7.30
C VAL A 2 5.94 -14.48 -8.64
N GLY A 3 7.09 -15.05 -8.99
CA GLY A 3 7.36 -15.61 -10.32
C GLY A 3 7.41 -14.54 -11.42
N ASP A 4 7.56 -14.98 -12.66
CA ASP A 4 7.69 -14.09 -13.83
C ASP A 4 6.33 -13.54 -14.30
N GLU A 5 5.22 -14.19 -13.93
CA GLU A 5 3.87 -13.76 -14.28
C GLU A 5 3.18 -12.92 -13.21
N GLY A 6 3.69 -12.97 -11.97
CA GLY A 6 3.15 -12.15 -10.89
C GLY A 6 3.51 -10.67 -11.07
N PHE A 7 2.71 -9.77 -10.51
CA PHE A 7 2.97 -8.35 -10.55
C PHE A 7 2.84 -7.75 -9.14
N VAL A 8 3.81 -6.91 -8.74
CA VAL A 8 3.85 -6.31 -7.40
C VAL A 8 3.92 -4.80 -7.52
N ILE A 9 3.08 -4.12 -6.73
CA ILE A 9 3.22 -2.70 -6.47
C ILE A 9 3.54 -2.51 -4.99
N GLY A 10 4.70 -1.94 -4.69
CA GLY A 10 5.07 -1.45 -3.36
C GLY A 10 4.68 0.02 -3.21
N VAL A 11 4.18 0.41 -2.03
CA VAL A 11 3.84 1.80 -1.71
C VAL A 11 4.43 2.14 -0.37
N ASP A 12 5.25 3.20 -0.32
CA ASP A 12 5.83 3.69 0.93
C ASP A 12 6.00 5.21 0.88
N ILE A 13 6.00 5.87 2.04
CA ILE A 13 6.27 7.31 2.12
C ILE A 13 7.74 7.64 1.84
N THR A 14 8.62 6.67 2.06
CA THR A 14 10.05 6.73 1.79
C THR A 14 10.39 6.02 0.48
N PRO A 15 11.46 6.45 -0.21
CA PRO A 15 11.94 5.75 -1.40
C PRO A 15 12.34 4.30 -1.09
N ILE A 16 11.70 3.35 -1.78
CA ILE A 16 12.11 1.95 -1.79
C ILE A 16 13.19 1.80 -2.86
N LYS A 17 14.26 1.05 -2.56
CA LYS A 17 15.30 0.73 -3.56
C LYS A 17 14.66 0.00 -4.75
N ASP A 18 15.05 0.40 -5.95
CA ASP A 18 14.57 -0.24 -7.17
C ASP A 18 14.90 -1.73 -7.17
N PHE A 19 13.93 -2.52 -7.62
CA PHE A 19 14.08 -3.95 -7.84
C PHE A 19 14.61 -4.17 -9.26
N SER A 20 15.42 -5.22 -9.44
CA SER A 20 15.94 -5.62 -10.76
C SER A 20 14.84 -6.19 -11.67
N GLU A 21 13.76 -6.64 -11.06
CA GLU A 21 12.64 -7.35 -11.67
C GLU A 21 11.64 -6.34 -12.25
N SER A 22 11.37 -6.44 -13.56
CA SER A 22 10.50 -5.50 -14.29
C SER A 22 9.03 -5.58 -13.87
N ASN A 23 8.61 -6.66 -13.21
CA ASN A 23 7.27 -6.89 -12.71
C ASN A 23 7.06 -6.35 -11.28
N VAL A 24 8.04 -5.66 -10.70
CA VAL A 24 7.93 -4.98 -9.42
C VAL A 24 8.01 -3.48 -9.63
N GLN A 25 6.94 -2.77 -9.29
CA GLN A 25 6.91 -1.30 -9.33
C GLN A 25 6.79 -0.74 -7.93
N THR A 26 7.37 0.44 -7.70
CA THR A 26 7.29 1.13 -6.42
C THR A 26 6.68 2.51 -6.60
N ILE A 27 5.86 2.93 -5.64
CA ILE A 27 5.26 4.25 -5.58
C ILE A 27 5.72 4.90 -4.29
N VAL A 28 6.45 6.00 -4.40
CA VAL A 28 6.72 6.86 -3.26
C VAL A 28 5.52 7.79 -3.07
N GLY A 29 4.81 7.62 -1.95
CA GLY A 29 3.61 8.37 -1.65
C GLY A 29 2.97 7.99 -0.33
N ASP A 30 2.28 8.96 0.27
CA ASP A 30 1.50 8.76 1.47
C ASP A 30 0.18 8.04 1.12
N MET A 31 -0.11 6.90 1.76
CA MET A 31 -1.34 6.15 1.52
C MET A 31 -2.61 6.90 1.97
N ARG A 32 -2.49 7.90 2.86
CA ARG A 32 -3.59 8.81 3.23
C ARG A 32 -3.96 9.74 2.07
N SER A 33 -3.07 9.91 1.10
CA SER A 33 -3.31 10.78 -0.06
C SER A 33 -4.13 10.06 -1.14
N PRO A 34 -5.22 10.67 -1.63
CA PRO A 34 -5.99 10.11 -2.74
C PRO A 34 -5.18 10.06 -4.05
N VAL A 35 -4.09 10.82 -4.14
CA VAL A 35 -3.17 10.77 -5.28
C VAL A 35 -2.48 9.40 -5.35
N THR A 36 -2.10 8.84 -4.21
CA THR A 36 -1.42 7.54 -4.12
C THR A 36 -2.34 6.43 -4.59
N LEU A 37 -3.58 6.40 -4.12
CA LEU A 37 -4.59 5.45 -4.59
C LEU A 37 -4.82 5.53 -6.10
N ARG A 38 -4.92 6.74 -6.67
CA ARG A 38 -5.03 6.91 -8.13
C ARG A 38 -3.82 6.38 -8.89
N LYS A 39 -2.61 6.51 -8.34
CA LYS A 39 -1.40 5.93 -8.94
C LYS A 39 -1.44 4.40 -8.89
N ILE A 40 -1.84 3.81 -7.76
CA ILE A 40 -2.00 2.36 -7.61
C ILE A 40 -2.98 1.83 -8.67
N MET A 41 -4.18 2.41 -8.76
CA MET A 41 -5.19 1.99 -9.74
C MET A 41 -4.76 2.18 -11.20
N LYS A 42 -3.88 3.14 -11.49
CA LYS A 42 -3.35 3.34 -12.84
C LYS A 42 -2.27 2.32 -13.21
N LEU A 43 -1.51 1.84 -12.23
CA LEU A 43 -0.41 0.89 -12.44
C LEU A 43 -0.86 -0.57 -12.37
N LEU A 44 -1.93 -0.84 -11.61
CA LEU A 44 -2.55 -2.16 -11.58
C LEU A 44 -3.14 -2.50 -12.96
N PRO A 45 -2.69 -3.59 -13.61
CA PRO A 45 -3.29 -4.04 -14.86
C PRO A 45 -4.72 -4.55 -14.64
N GLU A 46 -4.96 -5.17 -13.49
CA GLU A 46 -6.24 -5.67 -13.03
C GLU A 46 -6.37 -5.53 -11.50
N LYS A 47 -7.50 -5.96 -10.93
CA LYS A 47 -7.67 -5.96 -9.47
C LYS A 47 -6.62 -6.88 -8.84
N ALA A 48 -6.08 -6.47 -7.70
CA ALA A 48 -5.08 -7.25 -6.99
C ALA A 48 -5.69 -8.54 -6.42
N ASP A 49 -4.94 -9.64 -6.48
CA ASP A 49 -5.32 -10.88 -5.81
C ASP A 49 -5.17 -10.81 -4.30
N VAL A 50 -4.17 -10.05 -3.82
CA VAL A 50 -3.83 -9.91 -2.41
C VAL A 50 -3.39 -8.47 -2.15
N VAL A 51 -3.83 -7.89 -1.03
CA VAL A 51 -3.34 -6.61 -0.52
C VAL A 51 -2.81 -6.81 0.89
N ILE A 52 -1.57 -6.40 1.13
CA ILE A 52 -0.91 -6.50 2.44
C ILE A 52 -0.52 -5.10 2.89
N SER A 53 -0.74 -4.78 4.16
CA SER A 53 -0.35 -3.52 4.78
C SER A 53 0.48 -3.79 6.02
N ASP A 54 1.72 -3.31 6.01
CA ASP A 54 2.60 -3.22 7.19
C ASP A 54 2.79 -1.74 7.61
N ALA A 55 1.77 -0.91 7.32
CA ALA A 55 1.86 0.51 7.60
C ALA A 55 1.79 0.78 9.11
N ALA A 56 2.83 1.42 9.63
CA ALA A 56 2.89 1.91 10.99
C ALA A 56 3.51 3.32 11.01
N GLN A 57 3.10 4.14 11.97
CA GLN A 57 3.75 5.41 12.22
C GLN A 57 4.85 5.31 13.27
N ASN A 58 5.71 6.32 13.30
CA ASN A 58 6.61 6.51 14.43
C ASN A 58 5.80 6.77 15.70
N VAL A 59 6.13 6.04 16.77
CA VAL A 59 5.50 6.18 18.08
C VAL A 59 5.90 7.52 18.69
N SER A 60 4.93 8.37 18.99
CA SER A 60 5.15 9.68 19.63
C SER A 60 5.41 9.55 21.13
N GLY A 61 5.00 8.44 21.75
CA GLY A 61 5.05 8.22 23.19
C GLY A 61 3.78 8.70 23.91
N VAL A 62 2.86 9.33 23.17
CA VAL A 62 1.53 9.69 23.67
C VAL A 62 0.56 8.61 23.22
N TRP A 63 0.26 7.69 24.13
CA TRP A 63 -0.54 6.49 23.84
C TRP A 63 -1.84 6.78 23.07
N GLU A 64 -2.59 7.80 23.48
CA GLU A 64 -3.88 8.15 22.88
C GLU A 64 -3.73 8.57 21.42
N VAL A 65 -2.69 9.36 21.11
CA VAL A 65 -2.37 9.80 19.74
C VAL A 65 -1.88 8.62 18.92
N ASP A 66 -1.00 7.80 19.49
CA ASP A 66 -0.44 6.65 18.80
C ASP A 66 -1.53 5.62 18.44
N HIS A 67 -2.49 5.40 19.34
CA HIS A 67 -3.62 4.52 19.11
C HIS A 67 -4.57 5.05 18.03
N ALA A 68 -4.93 6.34 18.11
CA ALA A 68 -5.83 6.96 17.13
C ALA A 68 -5.27 6.92 15.71
N CYS A 69 -3.98 7.23 15.55
CA CYS A 69 -3.35 7.19 14.24
C CYS A 69 -3.19 5.77 13.70
N GLN A 70 -2.93 4.75 14.55
CA GLN A 70 -2.89 3.36 14.07
C GLN A 70 -4.25 2.90 13.54
N ILE A 71 -5.33 3.30 14.21
CA ILE A 71 -6.69 3.06 13.71
C ILE A 71 -6.90 3.75 12.36
N GLU A 72 -6.48 5.01 12.21
CA GLU A 72 -6.59 5.74 10.95
C GLU A 72 -5.81 5.05 9.83
N LEU A 73 -4.58 4.62 10.07
CA LEU A 73 -3.75 3.92 9.07
C LEU A 73 -4.41 2.60 8.64
N ALA A 74 -4.94 1.82 9.60
CA ALA A 74 -5.66 0.59 9.30
C ALA A 74 -6.95 0.84 8.47
N GLN A 75 -7.69 1.91 8.79
CA GLN A 75 -8.86 2.31 8.01
C GLN A 75 -8.49 2.68 6.57
N ARG A 76 -7.40 3.44 6.37
CA ARG A 76 -6.92 3.81 5.03
C ARG A 76 -6.44 2.59 4.24
N ALA A 77 -5.73 1.66 4.88
CA ALA A 77 -5.34 0.42 4.25
C ALA A 77 -6.56 -0.40 3.78
N LEU A 78 -7.60 -0.49 4.62
CA LEU A 78 -8.86 -1.16 4.26
C LEU A 78 -9.58 -0.47 3.10
N GLU A 79 -9.66 0.87 3.10
CA GLU A 79 -10.29 1.63 2.01
C GLU A 79 -9.57 1.42 0.67
N ILE A 80 -8.23 1.35 0.68
CA ILE A 80 -7.44 1.02 -0.51
C ILE A 80 -7.74 -0.41 -0.94
N ALA A 81 -7.68 -1.37 0.00
CA ALA A 81 -7.95 -2.77 -0.29
C ALA A 81 -9.34 -2.96 -0.93
N LEU A 82 -10.40 -2.36 -0.38
CA LEU A 82 -11.74 -2.43 -0.97
C LEU A 82 -11.82 -1.87 -2.40
N GLN A 83 -10.95 -0.93 -2.75
CA GLN A 83 -10.90 -0.33 -4.08
C GLN A 83 -9.96 -1.03 -5.05
N THR A 84 -9.01 -1.83 -4.58
CA THR A 84 -7.99 -2.46 -5.43
C THR A 84 -8.09 -3.98 -5.47
N LEU A 85 -8.60 -4.62 -4.43
CA LEU A 85 -8.71 -6.07 -4.29
C LEU A 85 -9.87 -6.61 -5.15
N GLN A 86 -9.67 -7.80 -5.71
CA GLN A 86 -10.72 -8.51 -6.41
C GLN A 86 -11.77 -9.09 -5.43
N PRO A 87 -12.98 -9.42 -5.91
CA PRO A 87 -13.93 -10.18 -5.09
C PRO A 87 -13.30 -11.49 -4.60
N SER A 88 -13.44 -11.78 -3.30
CA SER A 88 -12.90 -12.97 -2.63
C SER A 88 -11.36 -13.07 -2.55
N GLY A 89 -10.64 -11.98 -2.81
CA GLY A 89 -9.21 -11.83 -2.46
C GLY A 89 -8.98 -11.51 -0.99
#